data_AF-A0A2D6DK91-F1
#
_entry.id   AF-A0A2D6DK91-F1
#
_cell.length_a   1.000
_cell.length_b   1.000
_cell.length_c   1.000
_cell.angle_alpha   90.00
_cell.angle_beta   90.00
_cell.angle_gamma   90.00
#
_symmetry.space_group_name_H-M   'P 1'
#
loop_
_entity.id
_entity.type
_entity.pdbx_description
1 polymer ?
#
loop_
_entity_poly.entity_id
_entity_poly.type
_entity_poly.pdbx_seq_one_letter_code
_entity_poly.pdbx_strand_id
1 'polypeptide(L)' 'MYFTSFEQFINMDGHGFYVWLSYACFALLVVTNIWVAQRRQRRLRKQIKSRLGRSAKV' A
#
# COMPACT_ATOMS: atom_id res chain seq x y z
N MET A 1 10.01 -1.39 -35.99
CA MET A 1 10.48 -1.65 -34.61
C MET A 1 9.93 -0.54 -33.73
N TYR A 2 8.86 -0.80 -32.98
CA TYR A 2 8.05 0.25 -32.33
C TYR A 2 8.61 0.68 -30.95
N PHE A 3 9.50 -0.12 -30.36
CA PHE A 3 10.29 0.26 -29.19
C PHE A 3 11.68 -0.37 -29.35
N THR A 4 12.70 0.46 -29.53
CA THR A 4 14.09 -0.02 -29.69
C THR A 4 14.86 -0.04 -28.37
N SER A 5 14.30 0.45 -27.26
CA SER A 5 14.97 0.52 -25.96
C SER A 5 14.00 0.66 -24.79
N PHE A 6 14.39 0.16 -23.61
CA PHE A 6 13.64 0.24 -22.36
C PHE A 6 13.32 1.70 -21.96
N GLU A 7 14.20 2.64 -22.32
CA GLU A 7 13.96 4.08 -22.15
C GLU A 7 12.75 4.60 -22.93
N GLN A 8 12.50 4.12 -24.15
CA GLN A 8 11.33 4.56 -24.93
C GLN A 8 10.03 4.01 -24.36
N PHE A 9 10.07 2.86 -23.69
CA PHE A 9 8.94 2.31 -22.96
C PHE A 9 8.61 3.14 -21.71
N ILE A 10 9.63 3.57 -20.97
CA ILE A 10 9.44 4.42 -19.78
C ILE A 10 9.12 5.86 -20.12
N ASN A 11 9.69 6.40 -21.20
CA ASN A 11 9.47 7.79 -21.59
C ASN A 11 8.30 7.97 -22.57
N MET A 12 7.79 6.91 -23.23
CA MET A 12 6.58 6.92 -24.09
C MET A 12 6.35 8.27 -24.77
N ASP A 13 7.33 8.67 -25.57
CA ASP A 13 7.33 9.92 -26.36
C ASP A 13 7.08 11.22 -25.54
N GLY A 14 7.56 11.27 -24.29
CA GLY A 14 7.44 12.41 -23.37
C GLY A 14 6.31 12.29 -22.35
N HIS A 15 5.43 11.28 -22.44
CA HIS A 15 4.29 11.13 -21.55
C HIS A 15 4.47 10.08 -20.45
N GLY A 16 5.48 9.22 -20.54
CA GLY A 16 5.62 8.12 -19.60
C GLY A 16 5.81 8.55 -18.15
N PHE A 17 6.44 9.71 -17.89
CA PHE A 17 6.56 10.30 -16.55
C PHE A 17 5.20 10.49 -15.87
N TYR A 18 4.20 11.04 -16.58
CA TYR A 18 2.86 11.28 -16.04
C TYR A 18 2.12 9.98 -15.72
N VAL A 19 2.29 8.96 -16.58
CA VAL A 19 1.70 7.64 -16.40
C VAL A 19 2.26 6.99 -15.13
N TRP A 20 3.58 6.97 -14.99
CA TRP A 20 4.24 6.44 -13.80
C TRP A 20 3.88 7.20 -12.53
N LEU A 21 3.74 8.53 -12.60
CA LEU A 21 3.32 9.34 -11.45
C LEU A 21 1.88 9.01 -11.00
N SER A 22 0.97 8.82 -11.96
CA SER A 22 -0.41 8.39 -11.67
C SER A 22 -0.46 7.00 -11.03
N TYR A 23 0.30 6.04 -11.57
CA TYR A 23 0.46 4.72 -10.96
C TYR A 23 1.10 4.78 -9.57
N ALA A 24 2.10 5.64 -9.37
CA ALA A 24 2.75 5.85 -8.08
C ALA A 24 1.78 6.42 -7.05
N CYS A 25 0.95 7.40 -7.43
CA CYS A 25 -0.10 7.94 -6.56
C CYS A 25 -1.12 6.87 -6.17
N PHE A 26 -1.57 6.05 -7.12
CA PHE A 26 -2.47 4.94 -6.82
C PHE A 26 -1.82 3.90 -5.89
N ALA A 27 -0.59 3.49 -6.20
CA ALA A 27 0.16 2.55 -5.37
C ALA A 27 0.35 3.09 -3.95
N LEU A 28 0.64 4.39 -3.80
CA LEU A 28 0.76 5.04 -2.51
C LEU A 28 -0.55 4.96 -1.72
N LEU A 29 -1.69 5.24 -2.35
CA LEU A 29 -3.00 5.13 -1.69
C LEU A 29 -3.28 3.71 -1.21
N VAL A 30 -3.02 2.70 -2.05
CA VAL A 30 -3.20 1.28 -1.71
C VAL A 30 -2.30 0.88 -0.54
N VAL A 31 -1.01 1.21 -0.60
CA VAL A 31 -0.04 0.91 0.46
C VAL A 31 -0.46 1.57 1.77
N THR A 32 -0.88 2.83 1.72
CA THR A 32 -1.32 3.57 2.92
C THR A 32 -2.55 2.92 3.53
N ASN A 33 -3.52 2.50 2.71
CA ASN A 33 -4.73 1.83 3.17
C ASN A 33 -4.39 0.49 3.87
N ILE A 34 -3.55 -0.33 3.25
CA ILE A 34 -3.08 -1.60 3.82
C ILE A 34 -2.35 -1.35 5.15
N TRP A 35 -1.50 -0.33 5.21
CA TRP A 35 -0.75 0.00 6.41
C TRP A 35 -1.65 0.41 7.57
N VAL A 36 -2.67 1.25 7.29
CA VAL A 36 -3.69 1.65 8.27
C VAL A 36 -4.50 0.45 8.73
N ALA A 37 -4.94 -0.40 7.80
CA ALA A 37 -5.68 -1.62 8.11
C ALA A 37 -4.86 -2.56 9.02
N GLN A 38 -3.59 -2.80 8.70
CA GLN A 38 -2.70 -3.60 9.54
C GLN A 38 -2.50 -2.99 10.93
N ARG A 39 -2.29 -1.67 11.04
CA ARG A 39 -2.17 -1.00 12.33
C ARG A 39 -3.44 -1.14 13.18
N ARG A 40 -4.62 -1.00 12.56
CA ARG A 40 -5.93 -1.18 13.23
C ARG A 40 -6.09 -2.62 13.73
N GLN A 41 -5.78 -3.61 12.90
CA GLN A 41 -5.84 -5.02 13.26
C GLN A 41 -4.92 -5.36 14.46
N ARG A 42 -3.69 -4.83 14.46
CA ARG A 42 -2.74 -5.01 15.58
C ARG A 42 -3.28 -4.40 16.88
N ARG A 43 -3.90 -3.22 16.83
CA ARG A 43 -4.52 -2.58 18.00
C ARG A 43 -5.70 -3.39 18.53
N LEU A 44 -6.60 -3.84 17.66
CA LEU A 44 -7.75 -4.65 18.04
C LEU A 44 -7.34 -5.99 18.66
N ARG A 45 -6.36 -6.70 18.07
CA ARG A 45 -5.83 -7.95 18.65
C ARG A 45 -5.24 -7.75 20.05
N LYS A 46 -4.52 -6.66 20.29
CA LYS A 46 -4.01 -6.32 21.64
C LYS A 46 -5.15 -6.08 22.63
N GLN A 47 -6.20 -5.35 22.22
CA GLN A 47 -7.36 -5.09 23.07
C GLN A 47 -8.11 -6.38 23.41
N ILE A 48 -8.32 -7.27 22.44
CA ILE A 48 -8.98 -8.57 22.64
C ILE A 48 -8.18 -9.43 23.63
N LYS A 49 -6.85 -9.54 23.46
CA LYS A 49 -5.97 -10.26 24.42
C LYS A 49 -6.08 -9.71 25.83
N SER A 50 -6.11 -8.37 26.00
CA SER A 50 -6.23 -7.75 27.33
C SER A 50 -7.59 -7.99 27.99
N ARG A 51 -8.67 -8.15 27.22
CA ARG A 51 -10.01 -8.42 27.75
C ARG A 51 -10.17 -9.88 28.17
N LEU A 52 -9.71 -10.83 27.34
CA LEU A 52 -9.69 -12.26 27.67
C LEU A 52 -8.87 -12.56 28.93
N GLY A 53 -7.73 -11.90 29.12
CA GLY A 53 -6.90 -12.07 30.32
C GLY A 53 -7.53 -11.55 31.62
N ARG A 54 -8.53 -10.65 31.55
CA ARG A 54 -9.26 -10.15 32.73
C ARG A 54 -10.44 -11.03 33.13
N SER A 55 -11.15 -11.60 32.16
CA SER A 55 -12.29 -12.51 32.43
C SER A 55 -11.86 -13.87 33.01
N ALA A 56 -10.61 -14.28 32.84
CA ALA A 56 -10.07 -15.51 33.45
C ALA A 56 -9.56 -15.31 34.90
N LYS A 57 -9.66 -14.08 35.44
CA LYS A 57 -9.19 -13.72 36.79
C LYS A 57 -10.33 -13.28 37.74
N VAL A 58 -11.58 -13.38 37.30
CA VAL A 58 -12.80 -13.16 38.10
C VAL A 58 -13.50 -14.51 38.21
#